data_AF-A0A8J7L9T2-F1
#
_entry.id   AF-A0A8J7L9T2-F1
#
_cell.length_a   1.000
_cell.length_b   1.000
_cell.length_c   1.000
_cell.angle_alpha   90.00
_cell.angle_beta   90.00
_cell.angle_gamma   90.00
#
_symmetry.space_group_name_H-M   'P 1'
#
loop_
_entity.id
_entity.type
_entity.pdbx_description
1 polymer ?
#
loop_
_entity_poly.entity_id
_entity_poly.type
_entity_poly.pdbx_seq_one_letter_code
_entity_poly.pdbx_strand_id
1 'polypeptide(L)'
;MDKVTADKLTELAPAIQQFLNLHPDEQAWLYPLLGRAEKRAIAVLEAIQGHYMSYEEIAAQTNSNISTVKQILNALSNGGINFNVNKTGRWTTPKGGRNRRLTKIE
;
A
#
# COMPACT_ATOMS: atom_id res chain seq x y z
N MET A 1 -2.49 -14.94 -0.45
CA MET A 1 -1.27 -14.70 -1.24
C MET A 1 -0.23 -15.71 -0.81
N ASP A 2 0.56 -16.23 -1.74
CA ASP A 2 1.70 -17.10 -1.45
C ASP A 2 2.91 -16.26 -1.01
N LYS A 3 3.89 -16.92 -0.35
CA LYS A 3 5.06 -16.25 0.21
C LYS A 3 5.89 -15.53 -0.86
N VAL A 4 6.04 -16.14 -2.03
CA VAL A 4 6.81 -15.58 -3.15
C VAL A 4 6.25 -14.23 -3.59
N THR A 5 4.92 -14.11 -3.72
CA THR A 5 4.30 -12.83 -4.08
C THR A 5 4.45 -11.79 -2.97
N ALA A 6 4.42 -12.19 -1.70
CA ALA A 6 4.65 -11.28 -0.59
C ALA A 6 6.09 -10.74 -0.56
N ASP A 7 7.08 -11.62 -0.73
CA ASP A 7 8.49 -11.24 -0.77
C ASP A 7 8.77 -10.32 -1.96
N LYS A 8 8.21 -10.63 -3.14
CA LYS A 8 8.28 -9.75 -4.32
C LYS A 8 7.69 -8.37 -4.07
N LEU A 9 6.54 -8.28 -3.39
CA LEU A 9 5.93 -6.99 -3.05
C LEU A 9 6.78 -6.19 -2.05
N THR A 10 7.44 -6.87 -1.11
CA THR A 10 8.40 -6.24 -0.20
C THR A 10 9.58 -5.65 -0.97
N GLU A 11 10.15 -6.38 -1.92
CA GLU A 11 11.25 -5.89 -2.77
C GLU A 11 10.81 -4.72 -3.68
N LEU A 12 9.59 -4.79 -4.22
CA LEU A 12 9.05 -3.76 -5.11
C LEU A 12 8.51 -2.52 -4.39
N ALA A 13 8.37 -2.54 -3.06
CA ALA A 13 7.76 -1.44 -2.32
C ALA A 13 8.41 -0.07 -2.61
N PRO A 14 9.76 0.07 -2.73
CA PRO A 14 10.37 1.35 -3.12
C PRO A 14 9.98 1.81 -4.53
N ALA A 15 9.89 0.89 -5.49
CA ALA A 15 9.48 1.19 -6.86
C ALA A 15 8.00 1.57 -6.95
N ILE A 16 7.13 0.89 -6.17
CA ILE A 16 5.71 1.25 -6.04
C ILE A 16 5.57 2.65 -5.44
N GLN A 17 6.37 2.99 -4.44
CA GLN A 17 6.36 4.33 -3.87
C GLN A 17 6.83 5.40 -4.87
N GLN A 18 7.84 5.09 -5.69
CA GLN A 18 8.27 5.97 -6.78
C GLN A 18 7.17 6.16 -7.81
N PHE A 19 6.49 5.07 -8.21
CA PHE A 19 5.34 5.13 -9.13
C PHE A 19 4.26 6.12 -8.63
N LEU A 20 3.88 6.04 -7.35
CA LEU A 20 2.90 6.96 -6.77
C LEU A 20 3.34 8.43 -6.73
N ASN A 21 4.64 8.70 -6.84
CA ASN A 21 5.19 10.05 -6.89
C ASN A 21 5.34 10.60 -8.31
N LEU A 22 5.14 9.77 -9.34
CA LEU A 22 5.18 10.19 -10.74
C LEU A 22 4.02 11.14 -11.07
N HIS A 23 4.15 11.89 -12.16
CA HIS A 23 3.04 12.69 -12.67
C HIS A 23 1.86 11.76 -13.08
N PRO A 24 0.59 12.17 -12.91
CA PRO A 24 -0.56 11.33 -13.29
C PRO A 24 -0.51 10.78 -14.72
N ASP A 25 0.04 11.54 -15.67
CA ASP A 25 0.19 11.08 -17.06
C ASP A 25 1.21 9.93 -17.20
N GLU A 26 2.31 9.99 -16.44
CA GLU A 26 3.32 8.93 -16.40
C GLU A 26 2.77 7.68 -15.70
N GLN A 27 2.00 7.88 -14.62
CA GLN A 27 1.29 6.79 -13.95
C GLN A 27 0.33 6.10 -14.91
N ALA A 28 -0.49 6.87 -15.65
CA ALA A 28 -1.44 6.33 -16.63
C ALA A 28 -0.74 5.54 -17.75
N TRP A 29 0.43 6.01 -18.21
CA TRP A 29 1.21 5.33 -19.23
C TRP A 29 1.82 4.01 -18.74
N LEU A 30 2.33 3.98 -17.50
CA LEU A 30 2.99 2.80 -16.93
C LEU A 30 2.02 1.79 -16.31
N TYR A 31 0.85 2.23 -15.84
CA TYR A 31 -0.12 1.38 -15.14
C TYR A 31 -0.50 0.11 -15.91
N PRO A 32 -0.75 0.13 -17.23
CA PRO A 32 -1.06 -1.07 -18.00
C PRO A 32 0.02 -2.16 -17.90
N LEU A 33 1.30 -1.77 -17.81
CA LEU A 33 2.47 -2.66 -17.76
C LEU A 33 2.64 -3.35 -16.41
N LEU A 34 1.98 -2.85 -15.36
CA LEU A 34 2.08 -3.42 -14.03
C LEU A 34 1.36 -4.77 -13.93
N GLY A 35 1.95 -5.68 -13.15
CA GLY A 35 1.32 -6.94 -12.81
C GLY A 35 0.13 -6.78 -11.86
N ARG A 36 -0.60 -7.88 -11.66
CA ARG A 36 -1.83 -7.89 -10.85
C ARG A 36 -1.56 -7.55 -9.38
N ALA A 37 -0.44 -8.03 -8.82
CA ALA A 37 -0.10 -7.81 -7.43
C ALA A 37 0.26 -6.35 -7.18
N GLU A 38 1.04 -5.76 -8.10
CA GLU A 38 1.47 -4.37 -8.08
C GLU A 38 0.28 -3.42 -8.19
N LYS A 39 -0.63 -3.66 -9.16
CA LYS A 39 -1.89 -2.89 -9.30
C LYS A 39 -2.74 -2.92 -8.04
N ARG A 40 -2.82 -4.09 -7.38
CA ARG A 40 -3.59 -4.24 -6.14
C ARG A 40 -2.92 -3.54 -4.96
N ALA A 41 -1.59 -3.59 -4.87
CA ALA A 41 -0.83 -2.85 -3.87
C ALA A 41 -1.04 -1.34 -4.02
N ILE A 42 -1.00 -0.82 -5.25
CA ILE A 42 -1.30 0.58 -5.55
C ILE A 42 -2.72 0.95 -5.09
N ALA A 43 -3.73 0.15 -5.46
CA ALA A 43 -5.12 0.43 -5.05
C ALA A 43 -5.30 0.44 -3.52
N VAL A 44 -4.60 -0.43 -2.79
CA VAL A 44 -4.59 -0.42 -1.31
C VAL A 44 -3.95 0.85 -0.77
N LEU A 45 -2.84 1.29 -1.35
CA LEU A 45 -2.14 2.52 -0.95
C LEU A 45 -2.97 3.78 -1.22
N GLU A 46 -3.64 3.84 -2.37
CA GLU A 46 -4.53 4.93 -2.76
C GLU A 46 -5.75 5.02 -1.84
N ALA A 47 -6.35 3.88 -1.47
CA ALA A 47 -7.51 3.84 -0.58
C ALA A 47 -7.22 4.52 0.78
N ILE A 48 -6.04 4.26 1.35
CA ILE A 48 -5.67 4.75 2.67
C ILE A 48 -4.91 6.10 2.66
N GLN A 49 -4.75 6.71 1.48
CA GLN A 49 -4.01 7.95 1.33
C GLN A 49 -4.77 9.11 1.94
N GLY A 50 -4.30 9.60 3.10
CA GLY A 50 -4.98 10.67 3.85
C GLY A 50 -6.28 10.26 4.56
N HIS A 51 -6.65 8.98 4.51
CA HIS A 51 -7.82 8.43 5.18
C HIS A 51 -7.42 7.27 6.11
N TYR A 52 -7.84 7.34 7.38
CA TYR A 52 -7.70 6.20 8.30
C TYR A 52 -8.75 5.16 7.94
N MET A 53 -8.33 3.97 7.52
CA MET A 53 -9.24 2.89 7.17
C MET A 53 -8.93 1.58 7.89
N SER A 54 -9.95 0.83 8.28
CA SER A 54 -9.80 -0.54 8.77
C SER A 54 -9.53 -1.52 7.62
N TYR A 55 -9.07 -2.73 7.93
CA TYR A 55 -8.85 -3.74 6.89
C TYR A 55 -10.12 -4.10 6.12
N GLU A 56 -11.28 -4.07 6.78
CA GLU A 56 -12.59 -4.34 6.21
C GLU A 56 -12.99 -3.27 5.20
N GLU A 57 -12.79 -1.99 5.55
CA GLU A 57 -13.11 -0.87 4.66
C GLU A 57 -12.20 -0.88 3.42
N ILE A 58 -10.89 -1.14 3.61
CA ILE A 58 -9.93 -1.25 2.50
C ILE A 58 -10.30 -2.43 1.60
N ALA A 59 -10.64 -3.58 2.20
CA ALA A 59 -11.06 -4.77 1.48
C ALA A 59 -12.31 -4.51 0.62
N ALA A 60 -13.30 -3.81 1.17
CA ALA A 60 -14.50 -3.42 0.44
C ALA A 60 -14.20 -2.47 -0.71
N GLN A 61 -13.41 -1.41 -0.47
CA GLN A 61 -13.08 -0.41 -1.50
C GLN A 61 -12.23 -0.99 -2.64
N THR A 62 -11.29 -1.89 -2.32
CA THR A 62 -10.38 -2.50 -3.30
C THR A 62 -10.88 -3.83 -3.87
N ASN A 63 -12.13 -4.21 -3.57
CA ASN A 63 -12.73 -5.49 -3.91
C ASN A 63 -11.77 -6.68 -3.69
N SER A 64 -11.18 -6.72 -2.50
CA SER A 64 -10.14 -7.68 -2.12
C SER A 64 -10.51 -8.38 -0.81
N ASN A 65 -9.95 -9.56 -0.56
CA ASN A 65 -10.13 -10.24 0.73
C ASN A 65 -9.29 -9.54 1.82
N ILE A 66 -9.84 -9.44 3.04
CA ILE A 66 -9.17 -8.87 4.23
C ILE A 66 -7.78 -9.47 4.46
N SER A 67 -7.62 -10.79 4.30
CA SER A 67 -6.33 -11.47 4.44
C SER A 67 -5.32 -10.97 3.41
N THR A 68 -5.75 -10.77 2.16
CA THR A 68 -4.91 -10.20 1.10
C THR A 68 -4.48 -8.78 1.44
N VAL A 69 -5.39 -7.94 1.95
CA VAL A 69 -5.07 -6.57 2.36
C VAL A 69 -4.03 -6.57 3.49
N LYS A 70 -4.21 -7.42 4.52
CA LYS A 70 -3.23 -7.59 5.60
C LYS A 70 -1.85 -7.98 5.07
N GLN A 71 -1.80 -8.96 4.16
CA GLN A 71 -0.55 -9.43 3.58
C GLN A 71 0.13 -8.34 2.74
N ILE A 72 -0.62 -7.55 1.97
CA ILE A 72 -0.10 -6.42 1.19
C ILE A 72 0.47 -5.34 2.11
N LEU A 73 -0.30 -4.87 3.10
CA LEU A 73 0.15 -3.81 4.01
C LEU A 73 1.40 -4.23 4.80
N ASN A 74 1.46 -5.47 5.25
CA ASN A 74 2.64 -6.02 5.91
C ASN A 74 3.84 -6.10 4.96
N ALA A 75 3.66 -6.59 3.73
CA ALA A 75 4.73 -6.69 2.74
C ALA A 75 5.30 -5.30 2.39
N LEU A 76 4.42 -4.33 2.15
CA LEU A 76 4.81 -2.95 1.83
C LEU A 76 5.49 -2.25 3.01
N SER A 77 5.02 -2.48 4.24
CA SER A 77 5.63 -1.96 5.46
C SER A 77 7.04 -2.52 5.65
N ASN A 78 7.21 -3.84 5.45
CA ASN A 78 8.52 -4.49 5.46
C ASN A 78 9.45 -3.96 4.36
N GLY A 79 8.88 -3.60 3.20
CA GLY A 79 9.59 -2.97 2.09
C GLY A 79 9.92 -1.50 2.32
N GLY A 80 9.54 -0.94 3.48
CA GLY A 80 9.92 0.41 3.90
C GLY A 80 8.92 1.51 3.51
N ILE A 81 7.70 1.17 3.07
CA ILE A 81 6.63 2.17 2.92
C ILE A 81 6.12 2.59 4.30
N ASN A 82 5.91 3.89 4.45
CA ASN A 82 5.36 4.46 5.67
C ASN A 82 3.87 4.27 5.78
N PHE A 83 3.47 3.73 6.94
CA PHE A 83 2.08 3.80 7.38
C PHE A 83 2.01 4.38 8.79
N ASN A 84 0.95 5.12 9.03
CA ASN A 84 0.49 5.43 10.38
C ASN A 84 -0.62 4.44 10.72
N VAL A 85 -0.52 3.83 11.89
CA VAL A 85 -1.54 2.91 12.40
C VAL A 85 -2.01 3.43 13.74
N ASN A 86 -3.31 3.68 13.87
CA ASN A 86 -3.87 4.14 15.14
C ASN A 86 -4.11 2.95 16.10
N LYS A 87 -4.47 3.25 17.36
CA LYS A 87 -4.77 2.22 18.39
C LYS A 87 -5.88 1.24 18.01
N THR A 88 -6.78 1.60 17.09
CA THR A 88 -7.89 0.76 16.62
C THR A 88 -7.55 -0.07 15.38
N GLY A 89 -6.28 -0.07 14.95
CA GLY A 89 -5.82 -0.88 13.82
C GLY A 89 -6.24 -0.32 12.45
N ARG A 90 -6.55 0.98 12.39
CA ARG A 90 -6.81 1.70 11.15
C ARG A 90 -5.52 2.25 10.57
N TRP A 91 -5.39 2.12 9.25
CA TRP A 91 -4.20 2.41 8.48
C TRP A 91 -4.37 3.70 7.68
N THR A 92 -3.31 4.48 7.58
CA THR A 92 -3.22 5.60 6.64
C THR A 92 -1.78 5.78 6.16
N THR A 93 -1.60 6.36 4.99
CA THR A 93 -0.28 6.82 4.50
C THR A 93 -0.21 8.36 4.57
N PRO A 94 0.90 8.94 5.02
CA PRO A 94 1.07 10.39 5.00
C PRO A 94 1.10 10.90 3.57
N LYS A 95 0.39 12.00 3.29
CA LYS A 95 0.42 12.66 1.98
C LYS A 95 1.77 13.36 1.80
N GLY A 96 2.66 12.78 0.99
CA GLY A 96 3.91 13.43 0.56
C GLY A 96 4.96 13.67 1.66
N GLY A 97 5.45 12.61 2.31
CA GLY A 97 6.48 12.71 3.36
C GLY A 97 7.52 11.60 3.31
N ARG A 98 8.72 11.87 3.86
CA ARG A 98 9.89 10.97 3.87
C ARG A 98 9.69 9.77 4.82
N ASN A 99 10.24 8.62 4.42
CA ASN A 99 9.99 7.35 5.10
C ASN A 99 10.54 7.27 6.55
N ARG A 100 9.69 6.94 7.53
CA ARG A 100 9.96 6.55 8.93
C ARG A 100 9.09 5.34 9.25
N ARG A 101 9.70 4.30 9.84
CA ARG A 101 9.03 3.05 10.25
C ARG A 101 7.70 3.32 10.96
N LEU A 102 6.75 2.39 10.82
CA LEU A 102 5.42 2.40 11.45
C LEU A 102 5.44 3.13 12.79
N THR A 103 4.80 4.29 12.84
CA THR A 103 4.66 5.04 14.08
C THR A 103 3.22 4.91 14.52
N LYS A 104 3.00 4.25 15.66
CA LYS A 104 1.68 4.21 16.30
C LYS A 104 1.37 5.63 16.78
N ILE A 105 0.26 6.19 16.33
CA ILE A 105 -0.19 7.51 16.79
C ILE A 105 -1.09 7.29 18.00
N GLU A 106 -0.73 7.93 19.12
CA GLU A 106 -1.41 7.82 20.41
C GLU A 106 -2.76 8.54 20.46
#